data_AF-A0A2E8YZG5-F1
#
_entry.id   AF-A0A2E8YZG5-F1
#
_cell.length_a   1.000
_cell.length_b   1.000
_cell.length_c   1.000
_cell.angle_alpha   90.00
_cell.angle_beta   90.00
_cell.angle_gamma   90.00
#
_symmetry.space_group_name_H-M   'P 1'
#
loop_
_entity.id
_entity.type
_entity.pdbx_description
1 polymer ?
#
loop_
_entity_poly.entity_id
_entity_poly.type
_entity_poly.pdbx_seq_one_letter_code
_entity_poly.pdbx_strand_id
1 'polypeptide(L)'
;MQSGDELRAGTITVSVLNGSGRAGLASRTLSDLVGQGFGEGTSANVPEGVDVAVTEVWAAEKTPAVRFLRGYLQGKSRFRQVADPAYPGLTVVVSERFKGVGKGRESLPVKKAFTVCAPAQLAP
;
A
#
# COMPACT_ATOMS: atom_id res chain seq x y z
N MET A 1 -14.44 -2.61 -7.75
CA MET A 1 -14.92 -1.21 -7.61
C MET A 1 -15.49 -0.76 -8.93
N GLN A 2 -16.68 -0.18 -8.92
CA GLN A 2 -17.37 0.39 -10.08
C GLN A 2 -17.26 1.93 -10.08
N SER A 3 -17.64 2.55 -11.20
CA SER A 3 -17.72 4.01 -11.25
C SER A 3 -18.87 4.50 -10.35
N GLY A 4 -18.61 5.55 -9.57
CA GLY A 4 -19.55 6.04 -8.55
C GLY A 4 -19.30 5.49 -7.14
N ASP A 5 -18.55 4.39 -7.01
CA ASP A 5 -18.13 3.89 -5.70
C ASP A 5 -17.20 4.88 -5.00
N GLU A 6 -17.17 4.78 -3.67
CA GLU A 6 -16.22 5.52 -2.85
C GLU A 6 -15.09 4.60 -2.40
N LEU A 7 -13.87 4.89 -2.88
CA LEU A 7 -12.67 4.20 -2.41
C LEU A 7 -12.31 4.70 -1.02
N ARG A 8 -12.23 3.78 -0.06
CA ARG A 8 -11.84 4.02 1.34
C ARG A 8 -10.66 3.13 1.71
N ALA A 9 -9.96 3.47 2.78
CA ALA A 9 -8.82 2.67 3.25
C ALA A 9 -9.19 1.19 3.50
N GLY A 10 -10.36 0.94 4.10
CA GLY A 10 -10.79 -0.42 4.48
C GLY A 10 -11.04 -1.38 3.33
N THR A 11 -11.12 -0.91 2.09
CA THR A 11 -11.25 -1.78 0.90
C THR A 11 -9.90 -2.18 0.31
N ILE A 12 -8.80 -1.69 0.87
CA ILE A 12 -7.44 -1.90 0.38
C ILE A 12 -6.63 -2.66 1.44
N THR A 13 -6.27 -3.90 1.13
CA THR A 13 -5.25 -4.65 1.89
C THR A 13 -3.86 -4.11 1.55
N VAL A 14 -3.01 -3.92 2.56
CA VAL A 14 -1.64 -3.46 2.38
C VAL A 14 -0.63 -4.39 3.05
N SER A 15 0.43 -4.72 2.31
CA SER A 15 1.63 -5.37 2.84
C SER A 15 2.79 -4.38 2.84
N VAL A 16 3.75 -4.54 3.74
CA VAL A 16 4.90 -3.63 3.87
C VAL A 16 6.22 -4.40 3.89
N LEU A 17 7.14 -4.05 3.00
CA LEU A 17 8.49 -4.60 2.97
C LEU A 17 9.52 -3.57 3.43
N ASN A 18 10.44 -4.00 4.27
CA ASN A 18 11.55 -3.19 4.73
C ASN A 18 12.71 -3.25 3.74
N GLY A 19 12.92 -2.16 2.98
CA GLY A 19 14.09 -1.94 2.14
C GLY A 19 15.09 -0.98 2.78
N SER A 20 15.10 -0.89 4.12
CA SER A 20 15.98 -0.02 4.90
C SER A 20 16.78 -0.83 5.92
N GLY A 21 17.83 -0.23 6.47
CA GLY A 21 18.58 -0.81 7.60
C GLY A 21 17.86 -0.69 8.95
N ARG A 22 16.69 -0.04 9.00
CA ARG A 22 15.98 0.29 10.25
C ARG A 22 15.12 -0.88 10.71
N ALA A 23 15.52 -1.53 11.80
CA ALA A 23 14.79 -2.65 12.38
C ALA A 23 13.34 -2.28 12.77
N GLY A 24 12.39 -3.14 12.39
CA GLY A 24 10.96 -3.00 12.70
C GLY A 24 10.24 -1.87 11.96
N LEU A 25 10.87 -1.22 10.98
CA LEU A 25 10.23 -0.13 10.23
C LEU A 25 8.99 -0.61 9.46
N ALA A 26 9.06 -1.77 8.81
CA ALA A 26 7.93 -2.32 8.07
C ALA A 26 6.73 -2.63 8.98
N SER A 27 6.93 -3.32 10.09
CA SER A 27 5.84 -3.67 11.01
C SER A 27 5.19 -2.45 11.65
N ARG A 28 5.98 -1.43 12.04
CA ARG A 28 5.44 -0.15 12.51
C ARG A 28 4.64 0.57 11.43
N THR A 29 5.17 0.62 10.20
CA THR A 29 4.48 1.25 9.07
C THR A 29 3.17 0.54 8.73
N LEU A 30 3.15 -0.79 8.77
CA LEU A 30 1.92 -1.57 8.59
C LEU A 30 0.90 -1.24 9.69
N SER A 31 1.34 -1.23 10.94
CA SER A 31 0.49 -0.86 12.09
C SER A 31 -0.10 0.54 11.93
N ASP A 32 0.71 1.51 11.49
CA ASP A 32 0.26 2.88 11.25
C ASP A 32 -0.77 2.94 10.13
N LEU A 33 -0.57 2.21 9.02
CA LEU A 33 -1.55 2.13 7.91
C LEU A 33 -2.84 1.46 8.35
N VAL A 34 -2.78 0.38 9.13
CA VAL A 34 -3.97 -0.27 9.72
C VAL A 34 -4.68 0.71 10.66
N GLY A 35 -3.95 1.51 11.43
CA GLY A 35 -4.50 2.61 12.23
C GLY A 35 -5.17 3.72 11.41
N GLN A 36 -4.86 3.85 10.12
CA GLN A 36 -5.57 4.71 9.17
C GLN A 36 -6.79 4.02 8.52
N GLY A 37 -7.08 2.78 8.89
CA GLY A 37 -8.21 1.99 8.43
C GLY A 37 -7.93 1.12 7.21
N PHE A 38 -6.66 0.92 6.80
CA PHE A 38 -6.33 -0.04 5.76
C PHE A 38 -6.49 -1.49 6.25
N GLY A 39 -6.79 -2.41 5.34
CA GLY A 39 -6.78 -3.83 5.63
C GLY A 39 -5.35 -4.34 5.88
N GLU A 40 -5.18 -5.16 6.91
CA GLU A 40 -3.88 -5.73 7.27
C GLU A 40 -3.46 -6.84 6.30
N GLY A 41 -2.27 -6.71 5.72
CA GLY A 41 -1.60 -7.75 4.94
C GLY A 41 -0.43 -8.34 5.72
N THR A 42 0.79 -8.26 5.17
CA THR A 42 1.99 -8.84 5.80
C THR A 42 3.11 -7.81 5.92
N SER A 43 3.96 -7.94 6.95
CA SER A 43 5.23 -7.20 7.03
C SER A 43 6.43 -8.13 6.89
N ALA A 44 7.40 -7.79 6.04
CA ALA A 44 8.62 -8.57 5.83
C ALA A 44 9.81 -7.66 5.45
N ASN A 45 10.98 -8.24 5.19
CA ASN A 45 12.09 -7.54 4.53
C ASN A 45 11.94 -7.65 3.01
N VAL A 46 12.57 -6.73 2.26
CA VAL A 46 12.66 -6.90 0.81
C VAL A 46 13.48 -8.13 0.44
N PRO A 47 13.20 -8.77 -0.71
CA PRO A 47 14.07 -9.82 -1.26
C PRO A 47 15.49 -9.31 -1.49
N GLU A 48 16.47 -10.21 -1.46
CA GLU A 48 17.86 -9.88 -1.78
C GLU A 48 17.98 -9.26 -3.18
N GLY A 49 18.91 -8.30 -3.32
CA GLY A 49 19.15 -7.59 -4.58
C GLY A 49 18.13 -6.48 -4.90
N VAL A 50 17.11 -6.29 -4.06
CA VAL A 50 16.17 -5.16 -4.17
C VAL A 50 16.64 -4.00 -3.31
N ASP A 51 17.12 -2.94 -3.95
CA ASP A 51 17.35 -1.65 -3.30
C ASP A 51 16.37 -0.59 -3.83
N VAL A 52 15.85 0.24 -2.93
CA VAL A 52 14.90 1.32 -3.24
C VAL A 52 15.39 2.65 -2.70
N ALA A 53 15.80 3.55 -3.59
CA ALA A 53 16.26 4.90 -3.20
C ALA A 53 15.14 5.78 -2.59
N VAL A 54 13.89 5.46 -2.89
CA VAL A 54 12.67 6.13 -2.41
C VAL A 54 11.63 5.07 -2.09
N THR A 55 10.63 5.40 -1.27
CA THR A 55 9.52 4.48 -0.98
C THR A 55 8.78 4.12 -2.26
N GLU A 56 8.42 2.86 -2.42
CA GLU A 56 7.70 2.39 -3.60
C GLU A 56 6.40 1.71 -3.21
N VAL A 57 5.44 1.74 -4.12
CA VAL A 57 4.20 0.96 -4.04
C VAL A 57 4.18 0.03 -5.24
N TRP A 58 4.21 -1.27 -4.95
CA TRP A 58 4.25 -2.35 -5.93
C TRP A 58 2.84 -2.92 -6.12
N ALA A 59 2.46 -3.05 -7.39
CA ALA A 59 1.24 -3.74 -7.80
C ALA A 59 1.32 -4.13 -9.28
N ALA A 60 0.44 -5.03 -9.72
CA ALA A 60 0.33 -5.44 -11.12
C ALA A 60 -0.05 -4.27 -12.05
N GLU A 61 -0.83 -3.31 -11.56
CA GLU A 61 -1.30 -2.18 -12.34
C GLU A 61 -1.36 -0.89 -11.52
N LYS A 62 -1.26 0.25 -12.22
CA LYS A 62 -1.36 1.58 -11.60
C LYS A 62 -2.82 1.98 -11.43
N THR A 63 -3.45 1.52 -10.35
CA THR A 63 -4.86 1.79 -10.04
C THR A 63 -5.07 3.06 -9.21
N PRO A 64 -6.31 3.56 -9.07
CA PRO A 64 -6.64 4.61 -8.12
C PRO A 64 -6.25 4.26 -6.66
N ALA A 65 -6.28 2.99 -6.27
CA ALA A 65 -5.83 2.54 -4.95
C ALA A 65 -4.34 2.80 -4.71
N VAL A 66 -3.49 2.61 -5.71
CA VAL A 66 -2.06 2.98 -5.62
C VAL A 66 -1.91 4.47 -5.35
N ARG A 67 -2.68 5.32 -6.05
CA ARG A 67 -2.62 6.77 -5.83
C ARG A 67 -3.15 7.14 -4.44
N PHE A 68 -4.23 6.51 -4.01
CA PHE A 68 -4.84 6.71 -2.70
C PHE A 68 -3.86 6.38 -1.57
N LEU A 69 -3.30 5.17 -1.57
CA LEU A 69 -2.30 4.71 -0.59
C LEU A 69 -1.08 5.63 -0.56
N ARG A 70 -0.55 6.05 -1.73
CA ARG A 70 0.59 6.97 -1.79
C ARG A 70 0.32 8.32 -1.14
N GLY A 71 -0.93 8.74 -0.99
CA GLY A 71 -1.30 9.95 -0.26
C GLY A 71 -1.08 9.86 1.26
N TYR A 72 -1.00 8.65 1.81
CA TYR A 72 -0.69 8.41 3.23
C TYR A 72 0.81 8.30 3.49
N LEU A 73 1.64 8.08 2.47
CA LEU A 73 3.08 7.90 2.63
C LEU A 73 3.79 9.25 2.65
N GLN A 74 4.42 9.61 3.77
CA GLN A 74 5.14 10.86 3.88
C GLN A 74 6.46 10.82 3.10
N GLY A 75 6.69 11.85 2.30
CA GLY A 75 7.88 11.97 1.45
C GLY A 75 7.63 11.53 0.00
N LYS A 76 8.71 11.31 -0.76
CA LYS A 76 8.60 10.90 -2.15
C LYS A 76 8.30 9.41 -2.22
N SER A 77 7.20 9.06 -2.89
CA SER A 77 6.86 7.68 -3.23
C SER A 77 6.71 7.49 -4.74
N ARG A 78 6.95 6.28 -5.25
CA ARG A 78 6.75 5.93 -6.67
C ARG A 78 5.93 4.64 -6.81
N PHE A 79 5.32 4.46 -7.97
CA PHE A 79 4.70 3.18 -8.35
C PHE A 79 5.73 2.34 -9.09
N ARG A 80 5.86 1.06 -8.74
CA ARG A 80 6.59 0.05 -9.52
C ARG A 80 5.59 -1.01 -9.94
N GLN A 81 5.59 -1.33 -11.23
CA GLN A 81 4.78 -2.43 -11.73
C GLN A 81 5.49 -3.75 -11.43
N VAL A 82 4.78 -4.69 -10.81
CA VAL A 82 5.26 -6.06 -10.53
C VAL A 82 4.16 -7.00 -10.97
N ALA A 83 4.45 -7.85 -11.97
CA ALA A 83 3.44 -8.67 -12.63
C ALA A 83 2.78 -9.69 -11.68
N ASP A 84 3.55 -10.26 -10.75
CA ASP A 84 3.09 -11.22 -9.75
C ASP A 84 3.49 -10.76 -8.34
N PRO A 85 2.65 -9.97 -7.66
CA PRO A 85 2.93 -9.54 -6.30
C PRO A 85 2.81 -10.72 -5.33
N ALA A 86 3.94 -11.14 -4.77
CA ALA A 86 4.03 -12.26 -3.82
C ALA A 86 3.36 -12.00 -2.44
N TYR A 87 2.76 -10.82 -2.24
CA TYR A 87 2.20 -10.41 -0.96
C TYR A 87 0.75 -9.95 -1.12
N PRO A 88 -0.11 -10.14 -0.10
CA PRO A 88 -1.50 -9.72 -0.15
C PRO A 88 -1.66 -8.22 -0.41
N GLY A 89 -2.51 -7.88 -1.39
CA GLY A 89 -2.91 -6.50 -1.66
C GLY A 89 -1.80 -5.64 -2.28
N LEU A 90 -1.79 -4.35 -1.95
CA LEU A 90 -0.74 -3.43 -2.41
C LEU A 90 0.49 -3.55 -1.51
N THR A 91 1.67 -3.64 -2.10
CA THR A 91 2.91 -3.76 -1.33
C THR A 91 3.63 -2.43 -1.24
N VAL A 92 3.87 -1.93 -0.03
CA VAL A 92 4.68 -0.73 0.21
C VAL A 92 6.10 -1.16 0.54
N VAL A 93 7.08 -0.72 -0.23
CA VAL A 93 8.49 -0.93 0.09
C VAL A 93 9.05 0.35 0.69
N VAL A 94 9.33 0.32 1.99
CA VAL A 94 9.88 1.47 2.72
C VAL A 94 11.38 1.55 2.52
N SER A 95 11.88 2.74 2.20
CA SER A 95 13.30 3.00 2.02
C SER A 95 13.90 3.66 3.26
N GLU A 96 15.23 3.79 3.29
CA GLU A 96 15.96 4.49 4.34
C GLU A 96 15.44 5.91 4.60
N ARG A 97 14.99 6.58 3.53
CA ARG A 97 14.47 7.97 3.56
C ARG A 97 12.98 8.06 3.90
N PHE A 98 12.32 6.95 4.21
CA PHE A 98 10.89 6.94 4.54
C PHE A 98 10.61 7.72 5.83
N LYS A 99 9.69 8.69 5.73
CA LYS A 99 9.37 9.63 6.81
C LYS A 99 8.22 9.17 7.71
N GLY A 100 7.48 8.13 7.32
CA GLY A 100 6.36 7.60 8.08
C GLY A 100 5.03 7.72 7.34
N VAL A 101 3.96 7.36 8.05
CA VAL A 101 2.57 7.44 7.58
C VAL A 101 1.96 8.74 8.09
N GLY A 102 1.23 9.45 7.24
CA GLY A 102 0.52 10.68 7.57
C GLY A 102 -0.99 10.55 7.34
N LYS A 103 -1.73 11.62 7.61
CA LYS A 103 -3.16 11.70 7.28
C LYS A 103 -3.32 11.80 5.77
N GLY A 104 -3.86 10.74 5.15
CA GLY A 104 -4.28 10.73 3.76
C GLY A 104 -5.71 11.26 3.58
N ARG A 105 -6.24 11.10 2.37
CA ARG A 105 -7.64 11.42 2.08
C ARG A 105 -8.53 10.33 2.69
N GLU A 106 -9.59 10.70 3.40
CA GLU A 106 -10.53 9.72 3.96
C GLU A 106 -11.20 8.87 2.88
N SER A 107 -11.47 9.49 1.72
CA SER A 107 -12.01 8.79 0.58
C SER A 107 -11.66 9.40 -0.78
N LEU A 108 -11.87 8.61 -1.82
CA LEU A 108 -11.68 9.02 -3.21
C LEU A 108 -12.80 8.46 -4.10
N PRO A 109 -13.55 9.31 -4.82
CA PRO A 109 -14.57 8.84 -5.73
C PRO A 109 -13.94 8.07 -6.90
N VAL A 110 -14.49 6.89 -7.20
CA VAL A 110 -14.03 6.04 -8.28
C VAL A 110 -14.66 6.51 -9.58
N LYS A 111 -13.84 7.08 -10.48
CA LYS A 111 -14.31 7.55 -11.79
C LYS A 111 -14.35 6.45 -12.86
N LYS A 112 -13.49 5.43 -12.70
CA LYS A 112 -13.37 4.30 -13.63
C LYS A 112 -13.27 3.03 -12.81
N ALA A 113 -14.01 2.00 -13.22
CA ALA A 113 -14.00 0.70 -12.58
C ALA A 113 -12.58 0.11 -12.57
N PHE A 114 -12.23 -0.54 -11.46
CA PHE A 114 -10.97 -1.25 -11.30
C PHE A 114 -11.11 -2.31 -10.20
N THR A 115 -10.20 -3.28 -10.24
CA THR A 115 -10.12 -4.34 -9.25
C THR A 115 -9.13 -3.95 -8.16
N VAL A 116 -9.57 -4.10 -6.92
CA VAL A 116 -8.69 -4.16 -5.75
C VAL A 116 -8.82 -5.60 -5.27
N CYS A 117 -7.70 -6.23 -4.92
CA CYS A 117 -7.77 -7.42 -4.07
C CYS A 117 -8.26 -6.96 -2.70
N ALA A 118 -9.57 -6.83 -2.57
CA ALA A 118 -10.22 -6.73 -1.27
C ALA A 118 -10.09 -8.11 -0.61
N PRO A 119 -9.91 -8.19 0.72
CA PRO A 119 -10.12 -9.45 1.40
C PRO A 119 -11.56 -9.86 1.08
N ALA A 120 -11.78 -11.13 0.75
CA ALA A 120 -13.11 -11.64 0.45
C ALA A 120 -14.02 -11.40 1.68
N GLN A 121 -14.77 -10.30 1.69
CA GLN A 121 -15.91 -10.17 2.56
C GLN A 121 -16.96 -11.12 2.01
N LEU A 122 -17.00 -12.33 2.58
CA LEU A 122 -18.22 -13.13 2.61
C LEU A 122 -19.32 -12.23 3.21
N ALA A 123 -20.21 -11.74 2.36
CA ALA A 123 -21.51 -11.25 2.77
C ALA A 123 -22.47 -12.47 2.86
N PRO A 124 -23.53 -12.37 3.68
CA PRO A 124 -23.95 -13.35 4.70
C PRO A 124 -24.37 -14.73 4.20
#